data_AF-A0A849UXF1-F1
#
_entry.id   AF-A0A849UXF1-F1
#
_cell.length_a   1.000
_cell.length_b   1.000
_cell.length_c   1.000
_cell.angle_alpha   90.00
_cell.angle_beta   90.00
_cell.angle_gamma   90.00
#
_symmetry.space_group_name_H-M   'P 1'
#
loop_
_entity.id
_entity.type
_entity.pdbx_description
1 polymer ?
#
loop_
_entity_poly.entity_id
_entity_poly.type
_entity_poly.pdbx_seq_one_letter_code
_entity_poly.pdbx_strand_id
1 'polypeptide(L)'
;MKAKFKTLHFLGYQLTSALYLLTLCVSFVAIGWLLNGYSASEFVWFITIMIICYVIRVGSGAIVLASIWIVGLMSVAAVRQLWFHDIPRPEFKFIPMTLLANWLFTLGTAWFLGNVSDYFRQQSNSKTRVFLVLIGLVAAGLTCGWQLYYQMLPLFFPPS
;
A
#
# COMPACT_ATOMS: atom_id res chain seq x y z
N MET A 1 -11.51 12.25 40.99
CA MET A 1 -10.73 11.20 40.27
C MET A 1 -11.29 10.78 38.90
N LYS A 2 -12.60 10.85 38.63
CA LYS A 2 -13.18 10.42 37.32
C LYS A 2 -12.73 11.25 36.10
N ALA A 3 -12.40 12.54 36.26
CA ALA A 3 -11.97 13.41 35.15
C ALA A 3 -10.58 13.02 34.58
N LYS A 4 -9.66 12.55 35.43
CA LYS A 4 -8.28 12.20 35.03
C LYS A 4 -8.21 10.90 34.21
N PHE A 5 -9.17 10.00 34.38
CA PHE A 5 -9.25 8.74 33.65
C PHE A 5 -9.76 8.94 32.22
N LYS A 6 -10.68 9.91 32.01
CA LYS A 6 -11.27 10.21 30.70
C LYS A 6 -10.25 10.85 29.73
N THR A 7 -9.35 11.68 30.26
CA THR A 7 -8.29 12.33 29.47
C THR A 7 -7.20 11.35 29.02
N LEU A 8 -6.82 10.38 29.87
CA LEU A 8 -5.84 9.35 29.52
C LEU A 8 -6.34 8.44 28.37
N HIS A 9 -7.62 8.05 28.41
CA HIS A 9 -8.23 7.24 27.36
C HIS A 9 -8.34 7.98 26.03
N PHE A 10 -8.60 9.30 26.07
CA PHE A 10 -8.65 10.14 24.88
C PHE A 10 -7.27 10.31 24.22
N LEU A 11 -6.23 10.49 25.03
CA LEU A 11 -4.86 10.65 24.53
C LEU A 11 -4.34 9.38 23.85
N GLY A 12 -4.56 8.21 24.48
CA GLY A 12 -4.16 6.92 23.90
C GLY A 12 -4.83 6.66 22.55
N TYR A 13 -6.11 7.00 22.44
CA TYR A 13 -6.88 6.87 21.21
C TYR A 13 -6.34 7.73 20.05
N GLN A 14 -6.02 9.00 20.33
CA GLN A 14 -5.47 9.90 19.32
C GLN A 14 -4.11 9.41 18.82
N LEU A 15 -3.27 8.90 19.72
CA LEU A 15 -1.98 8.34 19.37
C LEU A 15 -2.12 7.10 18.49
N THR A 16 -2.99 6.15 18.84
CA THR A 16 -3.22 4.94 18.02
C THR A 16 -3.74 5.30 16.62
N SER A 17 -4.68 6.24 16.53
CA SER A 17 -5.20 6.72 15.24
C SER A 17 -4.10 7.36 14.39
N ALA A 18 -3.24 8.20 15.00
CA ALA A 18 -2.13 8.83 14.30
C ALA A 18 -1.11 7.80 13.80
N LEU A 19 -0.78 6.79 14.61
CA LEU A 19 0.12 5.70 14.22
C LEU A 19 -0.47 4.90 13.04
N TYR A 20 -1.76 4.56 13.06
CA TYR A 20 -2.40 3.87 11.93
C TYR A 20 -2.34 4.67 10.64
N LEU A 21 -2.65 5.97 10.69
CA LEU A 21 -2.59 6.84 9.51
C LEU A 21 -1.14 7.01 9.01
N LEU A 22 -0.17 7.13 9.92
CA LEU A 22 1.25 7.22 9.57
C LEU A 22 1.72 5.94 8.88
N THR A 23 1.41 4.77 9.44
CA THR A 23 1.79 3.48 8.87
C THR A 23 1.15 3.29 7.49
N LEU A 24 -0.12 3.66 7.30
CA LEU A 24 -0.75 3.65 5.98
C LEU A 24 -0.03 4.57 5.01
N CYS A 25 0.24 5.82 5.42
CA CYS A 25 0.92 6.80 4.57
C CYS A 25 2.27 6.26 4.07
N VAL A 26 3.14 5.79 4.98
CA VAL A 26 4.44 5.21 4.63
C VAL A 26 4.30 3.99 3.72
N SER A 27 3.31 3.12 3.99
CA SER A 27 3.07 1.94 3.16
C SER A 27 2.68 2.31 1.73
N PHE A 28 1.81 3.31 1.56
CA PHE A 28 1.39 3.77 0.24
C PHE A 28 2.47 4.57 -0.49
N VAL A 29 3.37 5.25 0.21
CA VAL A 29 4.61 5.79 -0.39
C VAL A 29 5.45 4.66 -0.99
N ALA A 30 5.68 3.59 -0.23
CA ALA A 30 6.42 2.44 -0.73
C ALA A 30 5.70 1.75 -1.90
N ILE A 31 4.38 1.58 -1.86
CA ILE A 31 3.60 1.03 -2.99
C ILE A 31 3.73 1.92 -4.23
N GLY A 32 3.57 3.24 -4.08
CA GLY A 32 3.73 4.18 -5.19
C GLY A 32 5.13 4.10 -5.81
N TRP A 33 6.16 4.01 -4.97
CA TRP A 33 7.54 3.81 -5.42
C TRP A 33 7.71 2.48 -6.16
N LEU A 34 7.18 1.37 -5.62
CA LEU A 34 7.27 0.03 -6.22
C LEU A 34 6.55 -0.04 -7.58
N LEU A 35 5.34 0.50 -7.69
CA LEU A 35 4.59 0.50 -8.96
C LEU A 35 5.36 1.21 -10.08
N ASN A 36 6.07 2.30 -9.77
CA ASN A 36 6.95 2.96 -10.72
C ASN A 36 8.23 2.17 -10.99
N GLY A 37 8.84 1.60 -9.95
CA GLY A 37 10.01 0.74 -10.07
C GLY A 37 9.80 -0.46 -11.00
N TYR A 38 8.59 -1.01 -11.01
CA TYR A 38 8.19 -2.09 -11.93
C TYR A 38 7.64 -1.60 -13.28
N SER A 39 7.64 -0.29 -13.51
CA SER A 39 7.05 0.32 -14.72
C SER A 39 5.63 -0.19 -14.97
N ALA A 40 4.80 -0.23 -13.92
CA ALA A 40 3.43 -0.73 -14.01
C ALA A 40 2.63 0.09 -15.02
N SER A 41 1.85 -0.59 -15.86
CA SER A 41 1.01 0.07 -16.86
C SER A 41 -0.07 0.93 -16.21
N GLU A 42 -0.55 1.95 -16.92
CA GLU A 42 -1.66 2.80 -16.45
C GLU A 42 -2.90 2.00 -16.07
N PHE A 43 -3.14 0.88 -16.78
CA PHE A 43 -4.22 -0.05 -16.47
C PHE A 43 -4.05 -0.72 -15.10
N VAL A 44 -2.82 -1.14 -14.75
CA VAL A 44 -2.51 -1.72 -13.42
C VAL A 44 -2.69 -0.66 -12.33
N TRP A 45 -2.27 0.58 -12.59
CA TRP A 45 -2.52 1.71 -11.69
C TRP A 45 -4.01 1.92 -11.43
N PHE A 46 -4.81 1.97 -12.50
CA PHE A 46 -6.24 2.19 -12.43
C PHE A 46 -6.95 1.11 -11.61
N ILE A 47 -6.70 -0.17 -11.90
CA ILE A 47 -7.30 -1.27 -11.15
C ILE A 47 -6.83 -1.26 -9.69
N THR A 48 -5.55 -0.97 -9.42
CA THR A 48 -5.03 -0.88 -8.06
C THR A 48 -5.77 0.21 -7.27
N ILE A 49 -5.97 1.39 -7.87
CA ILE A 49 -6.76 2.47 -7.25
C ILE A 49 -8.20 2.01 -7.01
N MET A 50 -8.86 1.37 -7.99
CA MET A 50 -10.23 0.86 -7.82
C MET A 50 -10.34 -0.14 -6.66
N ILE A 51 -9.39 -1.06 -6.53
CA ILE A 51 -9.37 -2.05 -5.45
C ILE A 51 -9.11 -1.38 -4.11
N ILE A 52 -8.21 -0.41 -4.03
CA ILE A 52 -7.99 0.37 -2.80
C ILE A 52 -9.28 1.09 -2.41
N CYS A 53 -9.94 1.78 -3.35
CA CYS A 53 -11.23 2.42 -3.11
C CYS A 53 -12.27 1.41 -2.59
N TYR A 54 -12.31 0.23 -3.19
CA TYR A 54 -13.22 -0.84 -2.77
C TYR A 54 -12.89 -1.35 -1.36
N VAL A 55 -11.61 -1.57 -1.02
CA VAL A 55 -11.17 -1.96 0.32
C VAL A 55 -11.48 -0.89 1.35
N ILE A 56 -11.25 0.39 1.04
CA ILE A 56 -11.66 1.49 1.92
C ILE A 56 -13.18 1.51 2.06
N ARG A 57 -13.94 1.18 1.01
CA ARG A 57 -15.41 1.21 1.03
C ARG A 57 -16.05 -0.01 1.70
N VAL A 58 -15.44 -1.18 1.67
CA VAL A 58 -16.01 -2.40 2.25
C VAL A 58 -15.37 -2.74 3.58
N GLY A 59 -14.09 -2.43 3.78
CA GLY A 59 -13.30 -2.81 4.94
C GLY A 59 -12.62 -4.15 4.76
N SER A 60 -12.48 -4.91 5.85
CA SER A 60 -11.87 -6.24 5.87
C SER A 60 -12.54 -7.27 4.94
N GLY A 61 -13.84 -7.10 4.65
CA GLY A 61 -14.57 -7.99 3.72
C GLY A 61 -14.04 -7.99 2.28
N ALA A 62 -13.28 -6.98 1.87
CA ALA A 62 -12.69 -6.89 0.52
C ALA A 62 -11.27 -7.48 0.42
N ILE A 63 -10.70 -7.99 1.52
CA ILE A 63 -9.32 -8.50 1.54
C ILE A 63 -9.14 -9.65 0.55
N VAL A 64 -10.13 -10.54 0.40
CA VAL A 64 -10.05 -11.66 -0.55
C VAL A 64 -9.87 -11.17 -1.99
N LEU A 65 -10.63 -10.14 -2.39
CA LEU A 65 -10.51 -9.55 -3.73
C LEU A 65 -9.14 -8.89 -3.92
N ALA A 66 -8.66 -8.15 -2.92
CA ALA A 66 -7.33 -7.53 -2.96
C ALA A 66 -6.22 -8.58 -3.07
N SER A 67 -6.33 -9.68 -2.33
CA SER A 67 -5.38 -10.79 -2.39
C SER A 67 -5.36 -11.47 -3.76
N ILE A 68 -6.52 -11.71 -4.37
CA ILE A 68 -6.60 -12.28 -5.73
C ILE A 68 -5.88 -11.38 -6.74
N TRP A 69 -6.10 -10.06 -6.67
CA TRP A 69 -5.43 -9.11 -7.52
C TRP A 69 -3.92 -9.07 -7.31
N ILE A 70 -3.47 -9.02 -6.05
CA ILE A 70 -2.05 -9.00 -5.69
C ILE A 70 -1.36 -10.27 -6.20
N VAL A 71 -1.97 -11.45 -6.02
CA VAL A 71 -1.46 -12.71 -6.54
C VAL A 71 -1.39 -12.65 -8.07
N GLY A 72 -2.43 -12.17 -8.75
CA GLY A 72 -2.44 -12.01 -10.21
C GLY A 72 -1.30 -11.13 -10.71
N LEU A 73 -1.05 -9.97 -10.08
CA LEU A 73 0.07 -9.10 -10.43
C LEU A 73 1.42 -9.79 -10.23
N MET A 74 1.61 -10.50 -9.12
CA MET A 74 2.86 -11.21 -8.84
C MET A 74 3.08 -12.38 -9.79
N SER A 75 2.03 -13.11 -10.17
CA SER A 75 2.12 -14.17 -11.18
C SER A 75 2.54 -13.61 -12.55
N VAL A 76 1.94 -12.50 -12.99
CA VAL A 76 2.32 -11.85 -14.24
C VAL A 76 3.76 -11.33 -14.19
N ALA A 77 4.17 -10.74 -13.06
CA ALA A 77 5.55 -10.27 -12.87
C ALA A 77 6.56 -11.42 -12.91
N ALA A 78 6.26 -12.54 -12.24
CA ALA A 78 7.09 -13.73 -12.25
C ALA A 78 7.19 -14.35 -13.66
N VAL A 79 6.07 -14.49 -14.38
CA VAL A 79 6.06 -15.01 -15.76
C VAL A 79 6.86 -14.09 -16.68
N ARG A 80 6.69 -12.77 -16.58
CA ARG A 80 7.45 -11.81 -17.39
C ARG A 80 8.94 -11.98 -17.15
N GLN A 81 9.37 -12.11 -15.90
CA GLN A 81 10.78 -12.34 -15.58
C GLN A 81 11.30 -13.69 -16.07
N LEU A 82 10.49 -14.75 -16.02
CA LEU A 82 10.83 -16.09 -16.52
C LEU A 82 10.80 -16.19 -18.06
N TRP A 83 10.09 -15.31 -18.76
CA TRP A 83 10.07 -15.32 -20.23
C TRP A 83 11.31 -14.63 -20.81
N PHE A 84 11.83 -13.58 -20.17
CA PHE A 84 13.08 -12.93 -20.58
C PHE A 84 14.36 -13.72 -20.17
N HIS A 85 14.21 -14.99 -19.79
CA HIS A 85 15.18 -15.78 -19.01
C HIS A 85 16.05 -16.74 -19.84
N ASP A 86 16.00 -16.68 -21.17
CA ASP A 86 16.90 -17.47 -22.05
C ASP A 86 18.38 -17.04 -21.95
N ILE A 87 18.74 -16.12 -21.05
CA ILE A 87 20.12 -15.65 -20.83
C ILE A 87 20.50 -15.84 -19.34
N PRO A 88 21.35 -16.82 -19.00
CA PRO A 88 21.75 -17.06 -17.61
C PRO A 88 22.62 -15.92 -17.08
N ARG A 89 22.14 -15.21 -16.05
CA ARG A 89 22.90 -14.17 -15.33
C ARG A 89 23.03 -14.50 -13.83
N PRO A 90 24.19 -14.29 -13.19
CA PRO A 90 24.42 -14.66 -11.80
C PRO A 90 23.56 -13.89 -10.75
N GLU A 91 22.84 -12.84 -11.16
CA GLU A 91 21.97 -12.03 -10.29
C GLU A 91 20.63 -12.70 -9.92
N PHE A 92 20.31 -13.87 -10.51
CA PHE A 92 18.99 -14.51 -10.38
C PHE A 92 18.64 -15.02 -8.97
N LYS A 93 19.58 -15.13 -8.03
CA LYS A 93 19.28 -15.64 -6.68
C LYS A 93 18.42 -14.69 -5.83
N PHE A 94 18.49 -13.38 -6.05
CA PHE A 94 17.79 -12.40 -5.22
C PHE A 94 16.39 -12.05 -5.73
N ILE A 95 16.10 -12.31 -7.00
CA ILE A 95 14.85 -11.90 -7.67
C ILE A 95 13.59 -12.58 -7.08
N PRO A 96 13.58 -13.90 -6.80
CA PRO A 96 12.41 -14.52 -6.16
C PRO A 96 12.18 -14.00 -4.74
N MET A 97 13.25 -13.69 -4.01
CA MET A 97 13.16 -13.21 -2.63
C MET A 97 12.60 -11.79 -2.57
N THR A 98 12.97 -10.91 -3.50
CA THR A 98 12.39 -9.55 -3.58
C THR A 98 10.93 -9.58 -4.01
N LEU A 99 10.55 -10.44 -4.96
CA LEU A 99 9.14 -10.64 -5.32
C LEU A 99 8.31 -11.14 -4.14
N LEU A 100 8.83 -12.12 -3.37
CA LEU A 100 8.16 -12.64 -2.19
C LEU A 100 8.01 -11.55 -1.10
N ALA A 101 9.05 -10.76 -0.86
CA ALA A 101 9.00 -9.66 0.09
C ALA A 101 7.95 -8.60 -0.32
N ASN A 102 7.91 -8.24 -1.61
CA ASN A 102 6.92 -7.31 -2.15
C ASN A 102 5.50 -7.87 -2.07
N TRP A 103 5.32 -9.17 -2.28
CA TRP A 103 4.03 -9.85 -2.13
C TRP A 103 3.54 -9.81 -0.68
N LEU A 104 4.38 -10.20 0.28
CA LEU A 104 4.03 -10.16 1.71
C LEU A 104 3.74 -8.73 2.17
N PHE A 105 4.54 -7.76 1.72
CA PHE A 105 4.35 -6.36 2.03
C PHE A 105 3.00 -5.84 1.50
N THR A 106 2.69 -6.06 0.23
CA THR A 106 1.43 -5.60 -0.39
C THR A 106 0.19 -6.26 0.22
N LEU A 107 0.26 -7.56 0.51
CA LEU A 107 -0.81 -8.26 1.24
C LEU A 107 -0.99 -7.68 2.64
N GLY A 108 0.10 -7.46 3.37
CA GLY A 108 0.08 -6.85 4.70
C GLY A 108 -0.56 -5.47 4.67
N THR A 109 -0.21 -4.63 3.69
CA THR A 109 -0.81 -3.29 3.53
C THR A 109 -2.29 -3.37 3.19
N ALA A 110 -2.72 -4.28 2.31
CA ALA A 110 -4.13 -4.44 1.96
C ALA A 110 -4.97 -4.91 3.15
N TRP A 111 -4.46 -5.90 3.90
CA TRP A 111 -5.07 -6.38 5.14
C TRP A 111 -5.17 -5.26 6.19
N PHE A 112 -4.08 -4.52 6.38
CA PHE A 112 -4.01 -3.41 7.33
C PHE A 112 -4.97 -2.28 6.94
N LEU A 113 -5.05 -1.91 5.66
CA LEU A 113 -6.01 -0.92 5.17
C LEU A 113 -7.46 -1.32 5.44
N GLY A 114 -7.81 -2.59 5.20
CA GLY A 114 -9.14 -3.12 5.50
C GLY A 114 -9.51 -2.96 6.97
N ASN A 115 -8.59 -3.34 7.88
CA ASN A 115 -8.79 -3.22 9.32
C ASN A 115 -8.85 -1.76 9.79
N VAL A 116 -7.96 -0.89 9.28
CA VAL A 116 -7.96 0.53 9.63
C VAL A 116 -9.25 1.21 9.15
N SER A 117 -9.74 0.82 7.96
CA SER A 117 -11.03 1.28 7.46
C SER A 117 -12.17 0.91 8.41
N ASP A 118 -12.24 -0.35 8.84
CA ASP A 118 -13.26 -0.82 9.80
C ASP A 118 -13.15 -0.11 11.16
N TYR A 119 -11.93 0.05 11.67
CA TYR A 119 -11.65 0.77 12.92
C TYR A 119 -12.19 2.21 12.88
N PHE A 120 -11.85 3.00 11.86
CA PHE A 120 -12.32 4.37 11.74
C PHE A 120 -13.82 4.47 11.47
N ARG A 121 -14.42 3.50 10.78
CA ARG A 121 -15.87 3.44 10.54
C ARG A 121 -16.67 3.19 11.81
N GLN A 122 -16.18 2.33 12.70
CA GLN A 122 -16.83 2.06 13.98
C GLN A 122 -16.83 3.30 14.89
N GLN A 123 -15.86 4.19 14.69
CA GLN A 123 -15.66 5.37 15.55
C GLN A 123 -16.27 6.66 15.00
N SER A 124 -16.46 6.74 13.69
CA SER A 124 -16.98 7.94 13.03
C SER A 124 -18.46 7.81 12.72
N ASN A 125 -19.22 8.87 13.00
CA ASN A 125 -20.63 8.95 12.60
C ASN A 125 -20.83 9.07 11.08
N SER A 126 -19.77 9.39 10.31
CA SER A 126 -19.87 9.56 8.85
C SER A 126 -18.90 8.64 8.10
N LYS A 127 -19.46 7.57 7.52
CA LYS A 127 -18.72 6.64 6.65
C LYS A 127 -18.09 7.36 5.45
N THR A 128 -18.78 8.37 4.91
CA THR A 128 -18.29 9.19 3.79
C THR A 128 -17.05 9.97 4.18
N ARG A 129 -17.02 10.56 5.38
CA ARG A 129 -15.85 11.31 5.86
C ARG A 129 -14.64 10.39 6.03
N VAL A 130 -14.82 9.21 6.61
CA VAL A 130 -13.74 8.21 6.75
C VAL A 130 -13.21 7.81 5.37
N PHE A 131 -14.10 7.53 4.42
CA PHE A 131 -13.72 7.21 3.05
C PHE A 131 -12.87 8.32 2.42
N LEU A 132 -13.32 9.58 2.49
CA LEU A 132 -12.60 10.73 1.92
C LEU A 132 -11.23 10.98 2.57
N VAL A 133 -11.13 10.80 3.89
CA VAL A 133 -9.85 10.95 4.60
C VAL A 133 -8.87 9.86 4.19
N LEU A 134 -9.31 8.60 4.18
CA LEU A 134 -8.46 7.47 3.83
C LEU A 134 -8.04 7.52 2.36
N ILE A 135 -8.95 7.84 1.43
CA ILE A 135 -8.59 7.95 0.02
C ILE A 135 -7.64 9.13 -0.24
N GLY A 136 -7.84 10.27 0.43
CA GLY A 136 -6.92 11.40 0.34
C GLY A 136 -5.53 11.06 0.86
N LEU A 137 -5.45 10.32 1.98
CA LEU A 137 -4.18 9.83 2.54
C LEU A 137 -3.48 8.86 1.59
N VAL A 138 -4.21 7.90 1.04
CA VAL A 138 -3.67 6.94 0.06
C VAL A 138 -3.16 7.66 -1.18
N ALA A 139 -3.95 8.58 -1.74
CA ALA A 139 -3.57 9.34 -2.91
C ALA A 139 -2.30 10.18 -2.67
N ALA A 140 -2.20 10.82 -1.50
CA ALA A 140 -1.01 11.57 -1.10
C ALA A 140 0.22 10.64 -0.97
N GLY A 141 0.06 9.48 -0.34
CA GLY A 141 1.12 8.47 -0.22
C GLY A 141 1.61 7.98 -1.59
N LEU A 142 0.69 7.54 -2.46
CA LEU A 142 1.03 7.07 -3.80
C LEU A 142 1.74 8.15 -4.64
N THR A 143 1.24 9.39 -4.60
CA THR A 143 1.84 10.52 -5.34
C THR A 143 3.23 10.85 -4.81
N CYS A 144 3.42 10.84 -3.49
CA CYS A 144 4.73 11.05 -2.88
C CYS A 144 5.71 9.93 -3.28
N GLY A 145 5.27 8.67 -3.27
CA GLY A 145 6.07 7.54 -3.75
C GLY A 145 6.48 7.67 -5.22
N TRP A 146 5.55 8.12 -6.06
CA TRP A 146 5.81 8.43 -7.48
C TRP A 146 6.89 9.51 -7.62
N GLN A 147 6.76 10.64 -6.91
CA GLN A 147 7.76 11.72 -6.95
C GLN A 147 9.13 11.27 -6.43
N LEU A 148 9.17 10.54 -5.31
CA LEU A 148 10.41 10.04 -4.73
C LEU A 148 11.13 9.09 -5.69
N TYR A 149 10.41 8.25 -6.43
CA TYR A 149 11.02 7.38 -7.44
C TYR A 149 11.79 8.19 -8.49
N TYR A 150 11.17 9.22 -9.08
CA TYR A 150 11.83 10.05 -10.09
C TYR A 150 12.95 10.92 -9.53
N GLN A 151 12.84 11.39 -8.28
CA GLN A 151 13.89 12.17 -7.64
C GLN A 151 15.11 11.32 -7.27
N MET A 152 14.91 10.06 -6.90
CA MET A 152 16.00 9.15 -6.53
C MET A 152 16.60 8.42 -7.73
N LEU A 153 15.89 8.32 -8.86
CA LEU A 153 16.39 7.66 -10.07
C LEU A 153 17.80 8.13 -10.49
N PRO A 154 18.12 9.45 -10.54
CA PRO A 154 19.43 9.94 -10.93
C PRO A 154 20.53 9.63 -9.91
N LEU A 155 20.17 9.40 -8.64
CA LEU A 155 21.14 9.02 -7.60
C LEU A 155 21.59 7.57 -7.76
N PHE A 156 20.70 6.69 -8.22
CA PHE A 156 21.01 5.29 -8.46
C PHE A 156 21.61 5.03 -9.86
N PHE A 157 21.24 5.86 -10.84
CA PHE A 157 21.69 5.76 -12.23
C PHE A 157 22.13 7.14 -12.73
N PRO A 158 23.35 7.60 -12.37
CA PRO A 158 23.85 8.89 -12.83
C PRO A 158 23.98 8.89 -14.36
N PRO A 159 23.62 10.00 -15.04
CA PRO A 159 23.83 10.10 -16.49
C PRO A 159 25.33 10.00 -16.79
N SER A 160 25.70 9.01 -17.61
CA SER A 160 27.06 8.79 -18.12
C SER A 160 27.51 9.87 -19.08
#